data_AF-A0A482WGK4-F1
#
_entry.id   AF-A0A482WGK4-F1
#
_cell.length_a   1.000
_cell.length_b   1.000
_cell.length_c   1.000
_cell.angle_alpha   90.00
_cell.angle_beta   90.00
_cell.angle_gamma   90.00
#
_symmetry.space_group_name_H-M   'P 1'
#
loop_
_entity.id
_entity.type
_entity.pdbx_description
1 polymer ?
#
loop_
_entity_poly.entity_id
_entity_poly.type
_entity_poly.pdbx_seq_one_letter_code
_entity_poly.pdbx_strand_id
1 'polypeptide(L)'
;VPYACISLSFSPTGEFLATAHVDNLGLYLWSNRTLFAHVSLKPLPHDIDIQLLQLPSTTQTASNVGELDDIEEEKDYQSPDHLETHLISFSSLANSRWQNLLDLDIIKKRNKPKEAPKAPKAAPFFLPTLPALNLQFDLRDVEKGDGAIKKIDLNKMIDNHTAFGKVLVECGKSDDFSQALEKLKSMGPSAVDFEVNSLFIEGGSPTLLEMFMRLVKFVFNSNRDFELGQAYLGLFLKVHGEAVATSTELSAMLSELQAAQESSWNRLQDRFSYCLSIVESLKIN
;
A
#
# COMPACT_ATOMS: atom_id res chain seq x y z
N VAL A 1 -49.20 -23.61 6.38
CA VAL A 1 -48.39 -24.86 6.36
C VAL A 1 -47.52 -24.79 5.12
N PRO A 2 -46.20 -24.99 5.20
CA PRO A 2 -45.36 -24.97 4.00
C PRO A 2 -45.83 -26.07 3.04
N TYR A 3 -46.21 -25.68 1.83
CA TYR A 3 -46.61 -26.64 0.79
C TYR A 3 -45.35 -27.31 0.23
N ALA A 4 -45.39 -28.63 0.04
CA ALA A 4 -44.25 -29.37 -0.50
C ALA A 4 -43.90 -28.87 -1.91
N CYS A 5 -42.60 -28.74 -2.22
CA CYS A 5 -42.14 -28.38 -3.56
C CYS A 5 -42.29 -29.59 -4.50
N ILE A 6 -42.96 -29.41 -5.64
CA ILE A 6 -43.16 -30.45 -6.67
C ILE A 6 -42.17 -30.33 -7.83
N SER A 7 -41.68 -29.13 -8.10
CA SER A 7 -40.75 -28.87 -9.20
C SER A 7 -39.90 -27.65 -8.87
N LEU A 8 -38.62 -27.73 -9.22
CA LEU A 8 -37.65 -26.65 -9.04
C LEU A 8 -36.79 -26.52 -10.30
N SER A 9 -36.45 -25.29 -10.67
CA SER A 9 -35.59 -25.00 -11.81
C SER A 9 -34.74 -23.77 -11.55
N PHE A 10 -33.44 -23.87 -11.78
CA PHE A 10 -32.54 -22.72 -11.75
C PHE A 10 -32.53 -22.00 -13.09
N SER A 11 -32.40 -20.67 -13.06
CA SER A 11 -32.12 -19.91 -14.27
C SER A 11 -30.77 -20.34 -14.85
N PRO A 12 -30.57 -20.30 -16.19
CA PRO A 12 -29.29 -20.61 -16.81
C PRO A 12 -28.13 -19.73 -16.32
N THR A 13 -28.46 -18.53 -15.81
CA THR A 13 -27.53 -17.56 -15.24
C THR A 13 -27.25 -17.77 -13.74
N GLY A 14 -28.02 -18.62 -13.05
CA GLY A 14 -27.89 -18.86 -11.60
C GLY A 14 -28.44 -17.73 -10.71
N GLU A 15 -29.13 -16.75 -11.29
CA GLU A 15 -29.71 -15.58 -10.61
C GLU A 15 -30.99 -15.91 -9.85
N PHE A 16 -31.83 -16.77 -10.44
CA PHE A 16 -33.14 -17.08 -9.90
C PHE A 16 -33.34 -18.59 -9.77
N LEU A 17 -34.01 -18.99 -8.70
CA LEU A 17 -34.59 -20.31 -8.53
C LEU A 17 -36.11 -20.19 -8.62
N ALA A 18 -36.72 -20.92 -9.55
CA ALA A 18 -38.17 -21.03 -9.66
C ALA A 18 -38.64 -22.30 -8.95
N THR A 19 -39.63 -22.21 -8.07
CA THR A 19 -40.25 -23.36 -7.39
C THR A 19 -41.77 -23.40 -7.60
N ALA A 20 -42.31 -24.60 -7.76
CA ALA A 20 -43.74 -24.90 -7.80
C ALA A 20 -44.09 -25.79 -6.61
N HIS A 21 -45.24 -25.55 -5.96
CA HIS A 21 -45.64 -26.22 -4.73
C HIS A 21 -47.02 -26.90 -4.85
N VAL A 22 -47.27 -27.93 -4.02
CA VAL A 22 -48.56 -28.64 -3.96
C VAL A 22 -49.70 -27.66 -3.63
N ASP A 23 -50.86 -27.85 -4.27
CA ASP A 23 -52.08 -27.05 -4.07
C ASP A 23 -51.93 -25.54 -4.35
N ASN A 24 -50.94 -25.16 -5.17
CA ASN A 24 -50.72 -23.79 -5.58
C ASN A 24 -50.58 -23.64 -7.11
N LEU A 25 -51.37 -22.75 -7.70
CA LEU A 25 -51.30 -22.45 -9.14
C LEU A 25 -50.14 -21.51 -9.51
N GLY A 26 -49.53 -20.81 -8.54
CA GLY A 26 -48.46 -19.84 -8.77
C GLY A 26 -47.06 -20.44 -8.82
N LEU A 27 -46.16 -19.76 -9.52
CA LEU A 27 -44.70 -19.99 -9.46
C LEU A 27 -44.06 -19.03 -8.48
N TYR A 28 -43.14 -19.53 -7.66
CA TYR A 28 -42.37 -18.73 -6.72
C TYR A 28 -40.97 -18.50 -7.26
N LEU A 29 -40.50 -17.26 -7.19
CA LEU A 29 -39.17 -16.87 -7.65
C LEU A 29 -38.31 -16.45 -6.46
N TRP A 30 -37.16 -17.09 -6.32
CA TRP A 30 -36.18 -16.82 -5.29
C TRP A 30 -34.93 -16.22 -5.93
N SER A 31 -34.39 -15.14 -5.36
CA SER A 31 -33.12 -14.55 -5.80
C SER A 31 -31.95 -15.19 -5.07
N ASN A 32 -30.90 -15.57 -5.80
CA ASN A 32 -29.71 -16.14 -5.21
C ASN A 32 -28.87 -15.09 -4.45
N ARG A 33 -28.78 -15.22 -3.12
CA ARG A 33 -27.99 -14.31 -2.26
C ARG A 33 -26.49 -14.42 -2.50
N THR A 34 -25.98 -15.55 -3.00
CA THR A 34 -24.53 -15.74 -3.22
C THR A 34 -23.97 -14.81 -4.31
N LEU A 35 -24.83 -14.18 -5.12
CA LEU A 35 -24.43 -13.22 -6.15
C LEU A 35 -24.20 -11.81 -5.61
N PHE A 36 -24.78 -11.49 -4.44
CA PHE A 36 -24.75 -10.13 -3.88
C PHE A 36 -24.07 -10.08 -2.52
N ALA A 37 -23.87 -11.24 -1.87
CA ALA A 37 -23.24 -11.35 -0.57
C ALA A 37 -22.44 -12.66 -0.46
N HIS A 38 -21.43 -12.63 0.41
CA HIS A 38 -20.74 -13.85 0.81
C HIS A 38 -21.69 -14.70 1.69
N VAL A 39 -21.94 -15.95 1.29
CA VAL A 39 -22.77 -16.89 2.05
C VAL A 39 -21.90 -18.09 2.39
N SER A 40 -21.67 -18.31 3.69
CA SER A 40 -20.86 -19.43 4.15
C SER A 40 -21.60 -20.76 4.00
N LEU A 41 -20.97 -21.73 3.36
CA LEU A 41 -21.55 -23.06 3.08
C LEU A 41 -21.13 -24.06 4.16
N LYS A 42 -21.30 -23.69 5.44
CA LYS A 42 -21.05 -24.60 6.56
C LYS A 42 -22.17 -25.65 6.66
N PRO A 43 -21.84 -26.92 6.96
CA PRO A 43 -22.86 -27.92 7.25
C PRO A 43 -23.67 -27.50 8.48
N LEU A 44 -24.99 -27.52 8.35
CA LEU A 44 -25.91 -27.17 9.44
C LEU A 44 -25.78 -28.21 10.57
N PRO A 45 -25.57 -27.79 11.84
CA PRO A 45 -25.64 -28.70 12.97
C PRO A 45 -26.98 -29.43 13.05
N HIS A 46 -26.94 -30.68 13.53
CA HIS A 46 -28.11 -31.57 13.58
C HIS A 46 -29.26 -31.06 14.48
N ASP A 47 -28.97 -30.14 15.40
CA ASP A 47 -29.91 -29.62 16.41
C ASP A 47 -30.47 -28.22 16.08
N ILE A 48 -30.30 -27.73 14.84
CA ILE A 48 -30.84 -26.43 14.44
C ILE A 48 -32.36 -26.50 14.27
N ASP A 49 -33.07 -25.59 14.95
CA ASP A 49 -34.49 -25.32 14.71
C ASP A 49 -34.63 -24.52 13.40
N ILE A 50 -35.01 -25.20 12.32
CA ILE A 50 -35.14 -24.60 10.99
C ILE A 50 -36.40 -23.73 10.98
N GLN A 51 -36.23 -22.41 10.93
CA GLN A 51 -37.35 -21.49 10.81
C GLN A 51 -38.10 -21.75 9.49
N LEU A 52 -39.40 -22.06 9.61
CA LEU A 52 -40.27 -22.27 8.46
C LEU A 52 -40.62 -20.92 7.81
N LEU A 53 -39.95 -20.61 6.70
CA LEU A 53 -40.22 -19.41 5.92
C LEU A 53 -41.59 -19.51 5.22
N GLN A 54 -42.38 -18.45 5.33
CA GLN A 54 -43.63 -18.34 4.57
C GLN A 54 -43.32 -18.08 3.10
N LEU A 55 -44.13 -18.67 2.21
CA LEU A 55 -43.97 -18.48 0.77
C LEU A 55 -44.27 -17.01 0.38
N PRO A 56 -43.52 -16.41 -0.57
CA PRO A 56 -43.72 -15.02 -0.96
C PRO A 56 -45.14 -14.76 -1.50
N SER A 57 -45.96 -13.96 -0.81
CA SER A 57 -47.32 -13.62 -1.24
C SER A 57 -47.35 -12.41 -2.19
N THR A 58 -48.29 -12.38 -3.13
CA THR A 58 -48.49 -11.26 -4.10
C THR A 58 -48.94 -9.95 -3.42
N THR A 59 -49.29 -10.00 -2.14
CA THR A 59 -49.62 -8.80 -1.36
C THR A 59 -48.35 -8.26 -0.70
N GLN A 60 -48.03 -6.99 -1.00
CA GLN A 60 -46.95 -6.24 -0.35
C GLN A 60 -47.31 -5.94 1.12
N THR A 61 -47.44 -6.97 1.94
CA THR A 61 -47.15 -6.82 3.37
C THR A 61 -45.67 -7.05 3.48
N ALA A 62 -44.90 -5.99 3.70
CA ALA A 62 -43.52 -6.09 4.13
C ALA A 62 -43.50 -6.83 5.49
N SER A 63 -43.61 -8.14 5.45
CA SER A 63 -43.15 -8.99 6.54
C SER A 63 -41.68 -8.67 6.67
N ASN A 64 -41.28 -8.05 7.79
CA ASN A 64 -39.90 -7.95 8.20
C ASN A 64 -39.33 -9.37 8.20
N VAL A 65 -38.79 -9.78 7.06
CA VAL A 65 -37.94 -10.95 6.94
C VAL A 65 -36.75 -10.55 7.78
N GLY A 66 -36.67 -11.06 9.01
CA GLY A 66 -35.53 -10.80 9.88
C GLY A 66 -34.28 -11.04 9.05
N GLU A 67 -33.40 -10.03 9.00
CA GLU A 67 -32.03 -10.24 8.58
C GLU A 67 -31.51 -11.38 9.44
N LEU A 68 -31.35 -12.56 8.82
CA LEU A 68 -30.60 -13.66 9.41
C LEU A 68 -29.16 -13.15 9.42
N ASP A 69 -28.81 -12.49 10.52
CA ASP A 69 -27.52 -11.85 10.81
C ASP A 69 -26.41 -12.85 11.18
N ASP A 70 -26.67 -14.15 11.05
CA ASP A 70 -25.66 -15.19 11.29
C ASP A 70 -24.78 -15.40 10.05
N ILE A 71 -24.14 -14.32 9.59
CA ILE A 71 -22.97 -14.41 8.72
C ILE A 71 -21.76 -14.54 9.65
N GLU A 72 -21.57 -15.72 10.23
CA GLU A 72 -20.25 -16.05 10.79
C GLU A 72 -19.23 -16.04 9.65
N GLU A 73 -18.40 -15.00 9.59
CA GLU A 73 -17.33 -14.83 8.60
C GLU A 73 -16.52 -16.14 8.45
N GLU A 74 -16.67 -16.80 7.30
CA GLU A 74 -15.64 -17.73 6.84
C GLU A 74 -14.35 -16.94 6.71
N LYS A 75 -13.34 -17.35 7.47
CA LYS A 75 -12.02 -16.74 7.36
C LYS A 75 -11.45 -17.12 6.01
N ASP A 76 -11.55 -16.21 5.05
CA ASP A 76 -10.76 -16.29 3.82
C ASP A 76 -9.31 -16.60 4.18
N TYR A 77 -8.68 -17.50 3.41
CA TYR A 77 -7.28 -17.83 3.65
C TYR A 77 -6.43 -16.59 3.37
N GLN A 78 -5.95 -15.96 4.44
CA GLN A 78 -4.98 -14.90 4.36
C GLN A 78 -3.59 -15.52 4.27
N SER A 79 -2.92 -15.31 3.13
CA SER A 79 -1.53 -15.74 2.96
C SER A 79 -0.64 -15.06 4.01
N PRO A 80 0.30 -15.77 4.64
CA PRO A 80 1.28 -15.17 5.52
C PRO A 80 2.14 -14.14 4.79
N ASP A 81 2.55 -13.07 5.47
CA ASP A 81 3.41 -12.02 4.90
C ASP A 81 4.78 -12.55 4.43
N HIS A 82 5.27 -13.61 5.07
CA HIS A 82 6.54 -14.23 4.73
C HIS A 82 6.50 -15.72 5.07
N LEU A 83 6.76 -16.57 4.09
CA LEU A 83 6.68 -18.02 4.25
C LEU A 83 7.91 -18.58 4.98
N GLU A 84 9.12 -18.24 4.52
CA GLU A 84 10.37 -18.76 5.06
C GLU A 84 11.49 -17.74 4.94
N THR A 85 12.34 -17.65 5.96
CA THR A 85 13.42 -16.63 6.08
C THR A 85 14.44 -16.63 4.95
N HIS A 86 14.60 -17.77 4.26
CA HIS A 86 15.52 -17.89 3.14
C HIS A 86 14.88 -17.47 1.81
N LEU A 87 13.56 -17.33 1.73
CA LEU A 87 12.86 -16.92 0.51
C LEU A 87 12.85 -15.40 0.40
N ILE A 88 12.96 -14.90 -0.83
CA ILE A 88 12.82 -13.47 -1.10
C ILE A 88 11.33 -13.17 -1.23
N SER A 89 10.84 -12.18 -0.47
CA SER A 89 9.48 -11.68 -0.56
C SER A 89 9.46 -10.27 -1.14
N PHE A 90 8.43 -10.00 -1.93
CA PHE A 90 8.10 -8.67 -2.43
C PHE A 90 7.14 -7.97 -1.49
N SER A 91 7.11 -6.64 -1.49
CA SER A 91 6.09 -5.91 -0.72
C SER A 91 4.70 -6.11 -1.30
N SER A 92 3.69 -5.99 -0.45
CA SER A 92 2.27 -5.95 -0.85
C SER A 92 1.88 -4.62 -1.51
N LEU A 93 2.82 -3.69 -1.70
CA LEU A 93 2.55 -2.40 -2.33
C LEU A 93 2.44 -2.53 -3.84
N ALA A 94 1.64 -1.65 -4.45
CA ALA A 94 1.52 -1.59 -5.89
C ALA A 94 2.88 -1.28 -6.56
N ASN A 95 3.19 -2.00 -7.64
CA ASN A 95 4.45 -1.86 -8.40
C ASN A 95 4.75 -0.42 -8.82
N SER A 96 3.70 0.36 -9.12
CA SER A 96 3.81 1.77 -9.51
C SER A 96 4.40 2.67 -8.41
N ARG A 97 4.38 2.27 -7.13
CA ARG A 97 4.95 3.10 -6.05
C ARG A 97 6.47 3.17 -6.10
N TRP A 98 7.13 2.04 -6.33
CA TRP A 98 8.59 1.94 -6.31
C TRP A 98 9.21 2.09 -7.72
N GLN A 99 8.53 1.63 -8.78
CA GLN A 99 9.02 1.82 -10.15
C GLN A 99 9.10 3.30 -10.52
N ASN A 100 8.09 4.08 -10.13
CA ASN A 100 8.07 5.51 -10.43
C ASN A 100 9.11 6.30 -9.64
N LEU A 101 9.69 5.74 -8.57
CA LEU A 101 10.58 6.44 -7.64
C LEU A 101 11.82 7.02 -8.35
N LEU A 102 12.43 6.27 -9.27
CA LEU A 102 13.62 6.71 -10.01
C LEU A 102 13.29 7.82 -11.03
N ASP A 103 12.09 7.77 -11.61
CA ASP A 103 11.65 8.65 -12.70
C ASP A 103 10.66 9.73 -12.26
N LEU A 104 10.54 10.00 -10.96
CA LEU A 104 9.59 10.98 -10.44
C LEU A 104 9.77 12.37 -11.06
N ASP A 105 11.00 12.78 -11.37
CA ASP A 105 11.27 14.07 -12.02
C ASP A 105 10.65 14.15 -13.41
N ILE A 106 10.74 13.06 -14.17
CA ILE A 106 10.21 12.96 -15.53
C ILE A 106 8.69 12.94 -15.47
N ILE A 107 8.11 12.17 -14.53
CA ILE A 107 6.68 12.07 -14.32
C ILE A 107 6.11 13.43 -13.89
N LYS A 108 6.76 14.12 -12.95
CA LYS A 108 6.39 15.46 -12.51
C LYS A 108 6.46 16.44 -13.68
N LYS A 109 7.53 16.42 -14.49
CA LYS A 109 7.67 17.27 -15.69
C LYS A 109 6.57 17.02 -16.72
N ARG A 110 6.23 15.76 -16.99
CA ARG A 110 5.14 15.38 -17.91
C ARG A 110 3.78 15.82 -17.41
N ASN A 111 3.53 15.68 -16.10
CA ASN A 111 2.25 15.99 -15.48
C ASN A 111 2.05 17.50 -15.22
N LYS A 112 3.08 18.34 -15.43
CA LYS A 112 2.93 19.79 -15.32
C LYS A 112 1.85 20.29 -16.32
N PRO A 113 0.90 21.12 -15.87
CA PRO A 113 -0.13 21.65 -16.75
C PRO A 113 0.51 22.48 -17.87
N LYS A 114 0.01 22.31 -19.11
CA LYS A 114 0.54 23.01 -20.31
C LYS A 114 0.34 24.51 -20.24
N GLU A 115 -0.78 24.96 -19.69
CA GLU A 115 -1.00 26.35 -19.35
C GLU A 115 -0.82 26.47 -17.84
N ALA A 116 0.19 27.23 -17.40
CA ALA A 116 0.40 27.48 -15.99
C ALA A 116 -0.83 28.20 -15.43
N PRO A 117 -1.35 27.83 -14.25
CA PRO A 117 -2.46 28.53 -13.64
C PRO A 117 -2.11 30.01 -13.52
N LYS A 118 -3.03 30.89 -13.95
CA LYS A 118 -2.84 32.35 -13.93
C LYS A 118 -2.69 32.80 -12.49
N ALA A 119 -1.45 32.92 -12.03
CA ALA A 119 -1.15 33.42 -10.69
C ALA A 119 -1.73 34.84 -10.54
N PRO A 120 -2.49 35.13 -9.47
CA PRO A 120 -3.00 36.47 -9.24
C PRO A 120 -1.84 37.47 -9.06
N LYS A 121 -2.02 38.70 -9.54
CA LYS A 121 -0.98 39.75 -9.49
C LYS A 121 -0.55 40.14 -8.07
N ALA A 122 -1.36 39.80 -7.06
CA ALA A 122 -1.10 40.07 -5.65
C ALA A 122 -1.25 38.77 -4.83
N ALA A 123 -0.50 37.73 -5.19
CA ALA A 123 -0.38 36.56 -4.34
C ALA A 123 0.44 36.93 -3.08
N PRO A 124 -0.05 36.62 -1.86
CA PRO A 124 0.75 36.83 -0.67
C PRO A 124 2.02 35.96 -0.74
N PHE A 125 3.17 36.53 -0.41
CA PHE A 125 4.45 35.81 -0.42
C PHE A 125 4.45 34.60 0.52
N PHE A 126 3.69 34.68 1.63
CA PHE A 126 3.43 33.57 2.53
C PHE A 126 1.98 33.14 2.39
N LEU A 127 1.75 31.90 1.99
CA LEU A 127 0.41 31.32 2.07
C LEU A 127 0.00 31.22 3.55
N PRO A 128 -1.22 31.64 3.93
CA PRO A 128 -1.68 31.51 5.30
C PRO A 128 -1.68 30.03 5.70
N THR A 129 -1.15 29.72 6.87
CA THR A 129 -1.11 28.37 7.43
C THR A 129 -2.11 28.26 8.58
N LEU A 130 -2.87 27.16 8.62
CA LEU A 130 -3.68 26.82 9.78
C LEU A 130 -2.75 26.36 10.92
N PRO A 131 -3.01 26.78 12.16
CA PRO A 131 -2.33 26.22 13.32
C PRO A 131 -2.83 24.79 13.55
N ALA A 132 -2.22 23.82 12.86
CA ALA A 132 -2.48 22.39 12.99
C ALA A 132 -1.17 21.62 13.16
N LEU A 133 -1.24 20.42 13.74
CA LEU A 133 -0.09 19.53 13.96
C LEU A 133 0.63 19.16 12.65
N ASN A 134 -0.11 19.14 11.54
CA ASN A 134 0.40 19.03 10.18
C ASN A 134 0.21 20.37 9.47
N LEU A 135 1.24 20.83 8.76
CA LEU A 135 1.19 22.03 7.92
C LEU A 135 0.07 21.91 6.88
N GLN A 136 -1.06 22.58 7.13
CA GLN A 136 -2.14 22.77 6.17
C GLN A 136 -2.23 24.26 5.82
N PHE A 137 -2.25 24.54 4.52
CA PHE A 137 -2.44 25.90 4.02
C PHE A 137 -3.94 26.22 4.02
N ASP A 138 -4.31 27.37 4.61
CA ASP A 138 -5.66 27.89 4.49
C ASP A 138 -5.78 28.67 3.17
N LEU A 139 -6.55 28.15 2.23
CA LEU A 139 -6.80 28.79 0.94
C LEU A 139 -8.14 29.54 0.91
N ARG A 140 -8.82 29.70 2.05
CA ARG A 140 -10.17 30.30 2.12
C ARG A 140 -10.12 31.83 2.11
N ASP A 141 -9.02 32.44 2.55
CA ASP A 141 -8.89 33.90 2.79
C ASP A 141 -7.92 34.63 1.84
N VAL A 142 -7.72 34.16 0.61
CA VAL A 142 -6.76 34.77 -0.35
C VAL A 142 -7.18 36.19 -0.81
N GLU A 143 -8.37 36.68 -0.44
CA GLU A 143 -8.86 38.02 -0.83
C GLU A 143 -8.60 39.14 0.20
N LYS A 144 -8.05 38.87 1.38
CA LYS A 144 -7.76 39.94 2.36
C LYS A 144 -6.31 39.91 2.79
N GLY A 145 -5.51 40.71 2.10
CA GLY A 145 -4.20 41.14 2.58
C GLY A 145 -4.38 42.01 3.83
N ASP A 146 -4.24 41.40 5.01
CA ASP A 146 -3.82 42.14 6.19
C ASP A 146 -2.86 41.31 7.03
N GLY A 147 -1.76 41.94 7.43
CA GLY A 147 -0.53 41.28 7.83
C GLY A 147 -0.46 40.90 9.31
N ALA A 148 0.16 39.75 9.57
CA ALA A 148 0.90 39.49 10.80
C ALA A 148 2.08 38.56 10.48
N ILE A 149 3.25 39.13 10.20
CA ILE A 149 4.50 38.36 10.05
C ILE A 149 4.92 37.89 11.43
N LYS A 150 4.62 36.63 11.75
CA LYS A 150 5.19 35.95 12.92
C LYS A 150 6.68 35.73 12.64
N LYS A 151 7.54 36.36 13.46
CA LYS A 151 8.99 36.12 13.43
C LYS A 151 9.23 34.63 13.70
N ILE A 152 9.71 33.92 12.69
CA ILE A 152 10.17 32.53 12.81
C ILE A 152 11.54 32.59 13.49
N ASP A 153 11.69 31.86 14.59
CA ASP A 153 12.91 31.83 15.38
C ASP A 153 13.89 30.82 14.77
N LEU A 154 14.80 31.29 13.91
CA LEU A 154 15.71 30.43 13.12
C LEU A 154 16.66 29.59 13.99
N ASN A 155 16.88 29.94 15.25
CA ASN A 155 17.80 29.21 16.13
C ASN A 155 17.26 27.86 16.62
N LYS A 156 15.95 27.59 16.49
CA LYS A 156 15.36 26.26 16.76
C LYS A 156 15.41 25.31 15.55
N MET A 157 15.90 25.78 14.40
CA MET A 157 15.99 24.99 13.16
C MET A 157 17.31 24.22 12.99
N ILE A 158 18.22 24.28 13.97
CA ILE A 158 19.57 23.69 13.83
C ILE A 158 19.53 22.16 14.06
N ASP A 159 18.55 21.65 14.81
CA ASP A 159 18.27 20.20 14.95
C ASP A 159 17.10 19.74 14.04
N ASN A 160 17.07 20.21 12.79
CA ASN A 160 16.02 19.91 11.81
C ASN A 160 16.20 18.54 11.15
N HIS A 161 16.32 17.48 11.94
CA HIS A 161 16.05 16.16 11.39
C HIS A 161 14.58 16.06 11.03
N THR A 162 14.29 15.59 9.82
CA THR A 162 12.92 15.26 9.41
C THR A 162 12.32 14.23 10.38
N ALA A 163 10.99 14.09 10.38
CA ALA A 163 10.34 13.09 11.23
C ALA A 163 10.91 11.68 10.95
N PHE A 164 11.28 11.40 9.69
CA PHE A 164 11.99 10.17 9.32
C PHE A 164 13.44 10.15 9.82
N GLY A 165 14.20 11.23 9.67
CA GLY A 165 15.58 11.31 10.16
C GLY A 165 15.71 11.05 11.67
N LYS A 166 14.74 11.49 12.48
CA LYS A 166 14.70 11.18 13.92
C LYS A 166 14.51 9.69 14.19
N VAL A 167 13.54 9.06 13.51
CA VAL A 167 13.31 7.61 13.59
C VAL A 167 14.55 6.84 13.13
N LEU A 168 15.24 7.32 12.10
CA LEU A 168 16.43 6.69 11.57
C LEU A 168 17.61 6.71 12.57
N VAL A 169 17.81 7.84 13.28
CA VAL A 169 18.82 7.95 14.34
C VAL A 169 18.47 7.09 15.57
N GLU A 170 17.18 6.98 15.91
CA GLU A 170 16.70 6.10 16.99
C GLU A 170 16.91 4.62 16.63
N CYS A 171 16.53 4.21 15.42
CA CYS A 171 16.77 2.87 14.88
C CYS A 171 18.28 2.54 14.83
N GLY A 172 19.12 3.51 14.46
CA GLY A 172 20.58 3.36 14.44
C GLY A 172 21.20 2.97 15.78
N LYS A 173 20.55 3.25 16.91
CA LYS A 173 21.00 2.83 18.25
C LYS A 173 20.56 1.42 18.61
N SER A 174 19.45 0.94 18.04
CA SER A 174 18.84 -0.36 18.34
C SER A 174 19.19 -1.44 17.29
N ASP A 175 19.81 -1.06 16.17
CA ASP A 175 20.12 -1.90 14.99
C ASP A 175 18.90 -2.60 14.35
N ASP A 176 17.68 -2.25 14.80
CA ASP A 176 16.42 -2.66 14.20
C ASP A 176 15.80 -1.50 13.42
N PHE A 177 15.73 -1.67 12.11
CA PHE A 177 15.23 -0.67 11.18
C PHE A 177 13.81 -0.95 10.69
N SER A 178 13.11 -1.92 11.29
CA SER A 178 11.74 -2.28 10.91
C SER A 178 10.77 -1.09 10.97
N GLN A 179 10.90 -0.23 11.99
CA GLN A 179 10.05 0.96 12.15
C GLN A 179 10.32 2.01 11.05
N ALA A 180 11.58 2.22 10.69
CA ALA A 180 11.96 3.12 9.62
C ALA A 180 11.45 2.62 8.26
N LEU A 181 11.51 1.30 8.03
CA LEU A 181 10.99 0.68 6.81
C LEU A 181 9.46 0.83 6.70
N GLU A 182 8.72 0.53 7.76
CA GLU A 182 7.26 0.70 7.79
C GLU A 182 6.86 2.17 7.61
N LYS A 183 7.65 3.10 8.17
CA LYS A 183 7.45 4.53 7.93
C LYS A 183 7.61 4.88 6.45
N LEU A 184 8.64 4.37 5.77
CA LEU A 184 8.82 4.57 4.32
C LEU A 184 7.68 3.93 3.50
N LYS A 185 7.22 2.73 3.85
CA LYS A 185 6.09 2.08 3.17
C LYS A 185 4.78 2.88 3.28
N SER A 186 4.55 3.51 4.43
CA SER A 186 3.38 4.36 4.65
C SER A 186 3.41 5.66 3.83
N MET A 187 4.60 6.09 3.39
CA MET A 187 4.79 7.32 2.63
C MET A 187 4.44 7.13 1.14
N GLY A 188 4.05 8.24 0.50
CA GLY A 188 3.91 8.29 -0.95
C GLY A 188 5.26 8.48 -1.64
N PRO A 189 5.39 8.17 -2.94
CA PRO A 189 6.66 8.27 -3.67
C PRO A 189 7.33 9.65 -3.60
N SER A 190 6.54 10.73 -3.63
CA SER A 190 7.08 12.10 -3.52
C SER A 190 7.58 12.45 -2.12
N ALA A 191 7.00 11.85 -1.07
CA ALA A 191 7.47 12.03 0.29
C ALA A 191 8.77 11.25 0.52
N VAL A 192 8.86 10.02 0.01
CA VAL A 192 10.11 9.24 0.04
C VAL A 192 11.24 9.98 -0.69
N ASP A 193 10.97 10.51 -1.89
CA ASP A 193 11.90 11.35 -2.64
C ASP A 193 12.39 12.53 -1.81
N PHE A 194 11.48 13.29 -1.20
CA PHE A 194 11.84 14.42 -0.33
C PHE A 194 12.69 14.00 0.87
N GLU A 195 12.31 12.92 1.56
CA GLU A 195 13.03 12.42 2.73
C GLU A 195 14.44 11.96 2.36
N VAL A 196 14.61 11.21 1.26
CA VAL A 196 15.92 10.78 0.79
C VAL A 196 16.78 11.97 0.40
N ASN A 197 16.25 12.96 -0.33
CA ASN A 197 16.99 14.19 -0.65
C ASN A 197 17.39 14.99 0.60
N SER A 198 16.59 14.93 1.67
CA SER A 198 16.84 15.67 2.93
C SER A 198 17.84 14.98 3.87
N LEU A 199 18.32 13.77 3.56
CA LEU A 199 19.27 13.02 4.40
C LEU A 199 20.64 13.69 4.51
N PHE A 200 21.02 14.49 3.52
CA PHE A 200 22.28 15.19 3.50
C PHE A 200 22.06 16.67 3.28
N ILE A 201 22.60 17.47 4.18
CA ILE A 201 22.75 18.92 4.00
C ILE A 201 24.24 19.13 3.78
N GLU A 202 24.60 19.85 2.72
CA GLU A 202 26.00 20.14 2.36
C GLU A 202 26.71 20.80 3.56
N GLY A 203 27.69 20.08 4.15
CA GLY A 203 28.40 20.49 5.37
C GLY A 203 27.88 19.89 6.70
N GLY A 204 26.86 19.04 6.67
CA GLY A 204 26.38 18.25 7.81
C GLY A 204 27.16 16.96 8.05
N SER A 205 26.93 16.29 9.19
CA SER A 205 27.58 15.00 9.47
C SER A 205 27.03 13.89 8.56
N PRO A 206 27.88 12.97 8.07
CA PRO A 206 27.46 11.86 7.20
C PRO A 206 26.67 10.77 7.95
N THR A 207 26.35 10.98 9.22
CA THR A 207 25.73 9.99 10.11
C THR A 207 24.37 9.51 9.58
N LEU A 208 23.54 10.40 9.02
CA LEU A 208 22.25 10.00 8.45
C LEU A 208 22.39 9.14 7.19
N LEU A 209 23.37 9.44 6.35
CA LEU A 209 23.69 8.63 5.16
C LEU A 209 24.12 7.22 5.59
N GLU A 210 24.97 7.14 6.60
CA GLU A 210 25.41 5.86 7.17
C GLU A 210 24.22 5.06 7.75
N MET A 211 23.35 5.70 8.53
CA MET A 211 22.17 5.03 9.08
C MET A 211 21.20 4.58 7.98
N PHE A 212 21.06 5.34 6.89
CA PHE A 212 20.25 4.94 5.75
C PHE A 212 20.86 3.73 5.02
N MET A 213 22.19 3.69 4.84
CA MET A 213 22.87 2.51 4.29
C MET A 213 22.67 1.27 5.16
N ARG A 214 22.73 1.43 6.49
CA ARG A 214 22.45 0.34 7.45
C ARG A 214 20.99 -0.14 7.36
N LEU A 215 20.03 0.78 7.21
CA LEU A 215 18.62 0.44 6.92
C LEU A 215 18.51 -0.42 5.65
N VAL A 216 19.15 -0.04 4.55
CA VAL A 216 19.09 -0.81 3.29
C VAL A 216 19.78 -2.17 3.44
N LYS A 217 20.90 -2.24 4.17
CA LYS A 217 21.58 -3.51 4.52
C LYS A 217 20.65 -4.42 5.33
N PHE A 218 19.93 -3.87 6.30
CA PHE A 218 18.94 -4.60 7.09
C PHE A 218 17.82 -5.17 6.21
N VAL A 219 17.31 -4.40 5.25
CA VAL A 219 16.29 -4.86 4.28
C VAL A 219 16.81 -6.07 3.50
N PHE A 220 18.01 -6.00 2.93
CA PHE A 220 18.57 -7.12 2.16
C PHE A 220 18.84 -8.37 3.01
N ASN A 221 19.31 -8.21 4.24
CA ASN A 221 19.52 -9.33 5.17
C ASN A 221 18.20 -9.98 5.60
N SER A 222 17.12 -9.21 5.68
CA SER A 222 15.80 -9.72 6.07
C SER A 222 15.10 -10.54 4.98
N ASN A 223 15.58 -10.48 3.72
CA ASN A 223 14.91 -11.05 2.53
C ASN A 223 13.44 -10.60 2.34
N ARG A 224 13.07 -9.46 2.91
CA ARG A 224 11.74 -8.85 2.80
C ARG A 224 11.79 -7.57 1.99
N ASP A 225 10.70 -7.30 1.27
CA ASP A 225 10.51 -6.09 0.47
C ASP A 225 11.70 -5.77 -0.43
N PHE A 226 12.23 -6.80 -1.10
CA PHE A 226 13.51 -6.71 -1.82
C PHE A 226 13.48 -5.65 -2.93
N GLU A 227 12.35 -5.50 -3.62
CA GLU A 227 12.15 -4.48 -4.64
C GLU A 227 12.14 -3.06 -4.07
N LEU A 228 11.60 -2.86 -2.86
CA LEU A 228 11.68 -1.57 -2.17
C LEU A 228 13.12 -1.27 -1.78
N GLY A 229 13.85 -2.27 -1.26
CA GLY A 229 15.28 -2.14 -0.95
C GLY A 229 16.09 -1.70 -2.17
N GLN A 230 15.87 -2.34 -3.33
CA GLN A 230 16.52 -1.95 -4.58
C GLN A 230 16.10 -0.55 -5.05
N ALA A 231 14.82 -0.20 -4.98
CA ALA A 231 14.33 1.11 -5.40
C ALA A 231 14.89 2.25 -4.51
N TYR A 232 14.91 2.05 -3.19
CA TYR A 232 15.47 2.99 -2.24
C TYR A 232 16.98 3.15 -2.42
N LEU A 233 17.71 2.04 -2.65
CA LEU A 233 19.13 2.10 -2.98
C LEU A 233 19.37 2.87 -4.28
N GLY A 234 18.60 2.60 -5.33
CA GLY A 234 18.70 3.29 -6.61
C GLY A 234 18.46 4.79 -6.50
N LEU A 235 17.44 5.20 -5.76
CA LEU A 235 17.18 6.63 -5.49
C LEU A 235 18.30 7.26 -4.65
N PHE A 236 18.75 6.57 -3.60
CA PHE A 236 19.81 7.04 -2.73
C PHE A 236 21.12 7.28 -3.50
N LEU A 237 21.53 6.34 -4.35
CA LEU A 237 22.73 6.49 -5.17
C LEU A 237 22.58 7.56 -6.25
N LYS A 238 21.37 7.74 -6.80
CA LYS A 238 21.08 8.82 -7.77
C LYS A 238 21.27 10.21 -7.13
N VAL A 239 20.88 10.38 -5.87
CA VAL A 239 20.94 11.68 -5.17
C VAL A 239 22.29 11.90 -4.48
N HIS A 240 22.78 10.92 -3.74
CA HIS A 240 23.94 11.04 -2.84
C HIS A 240 25.19 10.33 -3.35
N GLY A 241 25.20 9.86 -4.60
CA GLY A 241 26.32 9.09 -5.16
C GLY A 241 27.66 9.83 -5.11
N GLU A 242 27.68 11.14 -5.33
CA GLU A 242 28.90 11.96 -5.26
C GLU A 242 29.43 12.11 -3.82
N ALA A 243 28.53 12.34 -2.86
CA ALA A 243 28.87 12.44 -1.44
C ALA A 243 29.43 11.12 -0.88
N VAL A 244 28.84 9.99 -1.30
CA VAL A 244 29.30 8.64 -0.96
C VAL A 244 30.66 8.35 -1.58
N ALA A 245 30.89 8.74 -2.84
CA ALA A 245 32.17 8.53 -3.52
C ALA A 245 33.33 9.34 -2.91
N THR A 246 33.02 10.49 -2.31
CA THR A 246 34.02 11.36 -1.67
C THR A 246 34.47 10.85 -0.30
N SER A 247 33.61 10.10 0.39
CA SER A 247 33.84 9.65 1.77
C SER A 247 34.31 8.20 1.82
N THR A 248 35.55 7.96 2.27
CA THR A 248 36.14 6.60 2.33
C THR A 248 35.39 5.65 3.27
N GLU A 249 34.83 6.17 4.37
CA GLU A 249 34.02 5.39 5.32
C GLU A 249 32.72 4.87 4.71
N LEU A 250 32.00 5.73 3.97
CA LEU A 250 30.76 5.35 3.28
C LEU A 250 31.04 4.38 2.13
N SER A 251 32.18 4.52 1.45
CA SER A 251 32.59 3.59 0.40
C SER A 251 32.85 2.18 0.95
N ALA A 252 33.43 2.04 2.15
CA ALA A 252 33.63 0.73 2.77
C ALA A 252 32.29 0.06 3.12
N MET A 253 31.34 0.84 3.67
CA MET A 253 29.97 0.38 3.93
C MET A 253 29.22 -0.01 2.66
N LEU A 254 29.45 0.70 1.56
CA LEU A 254 28.87 0.37 0.26
C LEU A 254 29.37 -1.00 -0.25
N SER A 255 30.64 -1.35 -0.03
CA SER A 255 31.16 -2.68 -0.38
C SER A 255 30.50 -3.79 0.43
N GLU A 256 30.24 -3.58 1.72
CA GLU A 256 29.48 -4.55 2.53
C GLU A 256 28.03 -4.68 2.07
N LEU A 257 27.41 -3.55 1.72
CA LEU A 257 26.04 -3.51 1.19
C LEU A 257 25.94 -4.24 -0.16
N GLN A 258 26.93 -4.04 -1.04
CA GLN A 258 27.03 -4.72 -2.32
C GLN A 258 27.10 -6.23 -2.14
N ALA A 259 27.93 -6.73 -1.21
CA ALA A 259 28.02 -8.17 -0.94
C ALA A 259 26.68 -8.77 -0.48
N ALA A 260 25.94 -8.06 0.40
CA ALA A 260 24.61 -8.48 0.83
C ALA A 260 23.59 -8.46 -0.32
N GLN A 261 23.62 -7.43 -1.15
CA GLN A 261 22.75 -7.28 -2.32
C GLN A 261 23.02 -8.35 -3.38
N GLU A 262 24.29 -8.60 -3.72
CA GLU A 262 24.71 -9.61 -4.70
C GLU A 262 24.35 -11.03 -4.27
N SER A 263 24.48 -11.37 -2.99
CA SER A 263 24.10 -12.69 -2.48
C SER A 263 22.62 -13.01 -2.78
N SER A 264 21.73 -12.07 -2.48
CA SER A 264 20.29 -12.21 -2.74
C SER A 264 19.95 -12.09 -4.22
N TRP A 265 20.62 -11.20 -4.96
CA TRP A 265 20.39 -10.98 -6.38
C TRP A 265 20.85 -12.15 -7.25
N ASN A 266 22.05 -12.69 -7.04
CA ASN A 266 22.58 -13.80 -7.83
C ASN A 266 21.66 -15.02 -7.75
N ARG A 267 21.19 -15.36 -6.54
CA ARG A 267 20.21 -16.44 -6.35
C ARG A 267 18.93 -16.24 -7.15
N LEU A 268 18.46 -15.01 -7.24
CA LEU A 268 17.25 -14.66 -7.99
C LEU A 268 17.52 -14.68 -9.49
N GLN A 269 18.64 -14.10 -9.93
CA GLN A 269 19.06 -14.02 -11.32
C GLN A 269 19.30 -15.41 -11.92
N ASP A 270 19.96 -16.33 -11.20
CA ASP A 270 20.22 -17.68 -11.68
C ASP A 270 18.92 -18.44 -11.93
N ARG A 271 17.96 -18.35 -11.00
CA ARG A 271 16.63 -18.97 -11.13
C ARG A 271 15.83 -18.37 -12.27
N PHE A 272 15.81 -17.03 -12.39
CA PHE A 272 15.12 -16.38 -13.49
C PHE A 272 15.73 -16.72 -14.84
N SER A 273 17.06 -16.71 -14.95
CA SER A 273 17.76 -17.04 -16.19
C SER A 273 17.45 -18.48 -16.59
N TYR A 274 17.50 -19.42 -15.65
CA TYR A 274 17.15 -20.83 -15.88
C TYR A 274 15.70 -21.00 -16.35
N CYS A 275 14.73 -20.43 -15.63
CA CYS A 275 13.32 -20.51 -15.99
C CYS A 275 13.04 -19.85 -17.35
N LEU A 276 13.67 -18.71 -17.65
CA LEU A 276 13.50 -18.00 -18.91
C LEU A 276 14.07 -18.81 -20.08
N SER A 277 15.28 -19.36 -19.95
CA SER A 277 15.89 -20.21 -20.98
C SER A 277 15.05 -21.45 -21.28
N ILE A 278 14.50 -22.10 -20.25
CA ILE A 278 13.60 -23.24 -20.45
C ILE A 278 12.32 -22.82 -21.17
N VAL A 279 11.65 -21.76 -20.71
CA VAL A 279 10.40 -21.28 -21.33
C VAL A 279 10.64 -20.86 -22.78
N GLU A 280 11.76 -20.21 -23.09
CA GLU A 280 12.12 -19.86 -24.46
C GLU A 280 12.36 -21.10 -25.33
N SER A 281 13.10 -22.10 -24.82
CA SER A 281 13.29 -23.36 -25.56
C SER A 281 11.98 -24.12 -25.80
N LEU A 282 11.03 -24.05 -24.86
CA LEU A 282 9.72 -24.69 -24.97
C LEU A 282 8.76 -23.94 -25.90
N LYS A 283 8.94 -22.62 -26.07
CA LYS A 283 8.16 -21.82 -27.02
C LYS A 283 8.60 -21.98 -28.48
N ILE A 284 9.85 -22.39 -28.70
CA ILE A 284 10.45 -22.55 -30.04
C ILE A 284 10.13 -23.94 -30.63
N ASN A 285 9.78 -24.93 -29.80
CA ASN A 285 9.27 -26.23 -30.21
C ASN A 285 7.73 -26.25 -30.29
#